data_AF-I0K838-F1
#
_entry.id   AF-I0K838-F1
#
_cell.length_a   1.000
_cell.length_b   1.000
_cell.length_c   1.000
_cell.angle_alpha   90.00
_cell.angle_beta   90.00
_cell.angle_gamma   90.00
#
_symmetry.space_group_name_H-M   'P 1'
#
loop_
_entity.id
_entity.type
_entity.pdbx_description
1 polymer ?
#
loop_
_entity_poly.entity_id
_entity_poly.type
_entity_poly.pdbx_seq_one_letter_code
_entity_poly.pdbx_strand_id
1 'polypeptide(L)'
;MSTIQQPIAPQPLTGLNRLGVFASFTILANREMVQQTNIVYCDDQGVSLLEKAAADETLTEQQRQELATLYQTKLVTRTTEGAFVDATGQVVAADAEGAIPQLQFFRSLTFAQVMAMAGLTEEDSFADGLYALISAEISKIDGRGGL
;
A
#
# COMPACT_ATOMS: atom_id res chain seq x y z
N MET A 1 -5.63 2.67 -17.50
CA MET A 1 -6.17 1.79 -16.44
C MET A 1 -5.98 2.52 -15.13
N SER A 2 -7.04 2.66 -14.33
CA SER A 2 -6.96 3.26 -12.99
C SER A 2 -6.30 2.26 -12.05
N THR A 3 -5.04 2.50 -11.69
CA THR A 3 -4.34 1.70 -10.68
C THR A 3 -4.67 2.26 -9.30
N ILE A 4 -4.88 1.40 -8.30
CA ILE A 4 -5.05 1.85 -6.90
C ILE A 4 -3.73 2.46 -6.45
N GLN A 5 -3.76 3.75 -6.10
CA GLN A 5 -2.61 4.50 -5.66
C GLN A 5 -2.97 5.31 -4.42
N GLN A 6 -2.06 5.33 -3.46
CA GLN A 6 -2.25 6.04 -2.20
C GLN A 6 -1.00 6.88 -1.92
N PRO A 7 -1.13 8.19 -1.67
CA PRO A 7 -0.05 8.97 -1.09
C PRO A 7 0.39 8.37 0.24
N ILE A 8 1.69 8.22 0.40
CA ILE A 8 2.31 7.69 1.61
C ILE A 8 3.31 8.72 2.15
N ALA A 9 3.76 8.54 3.38
CA ALA A 9 4.66 9.46 4.06
C ALA A 9 5.89 9.76 3.18
N PRO A 10 6.38 11.00 3.15
CA PRO A 10 7.60 11.33 2.40
C PRO A 10 8.80 10.49 2.85
N GLN A 11 9.78 10.35 1.98
CA GLN A 11 11.01 9.63 2.32
C GLN A 11 11.70 10.29 3.53
N PRO A 12 11.98 9.55 4.64
CA PRO A 12 12.41 10.15 5.91
C PRO A 12 13.70 10.98 5.88
N LEU A 13 14.56 10.82 4.87
CA LEU A 13 15.84 11.52 4.75
C LEU A 13 15.82 12.66 3.73
N THR A 14 15.19 12.45 2.57
CA THR A 14 15.23 13.40 1.45
C THR A 14 13.97 14.28 1.40
N GLY A 15 12.90 13.87 2.08
CA GLY A 15 11.59 14.52 2.00
C GLY A 15 10.86 14.28 0.68
N LEU A 16 11.37 13.41 -0.21
CA LEU A 16 10.73 13.14 -1.50
C LEU A 16 9.34 12.53 -1.32
N ASN A 17 8.39 12.99 -2.13
CA ASN A 17 7.04 12.44 -2.16
C ASN A 17 7.09 10.98 -2.64
N ARG A 18 6.18 10.17 -2.08
CA ARG A 18 6.08 8.74 -2.38
C ARG A 18 4.62 8.34 -2.59
N LEU A 19 4.42 7.43 -3.53
CA LEU A 19 3.13 6.78 -3.77
C LEU A 19 3.27 5.28 -3.51
N GLY A 20 2.34 4.74 -2.73
CA GLY A 20 2.08 3.32 -2.65
C GLY A 20 1.14 2.92 -3.79
N VAL A 21 1.68 2.20 -4.77
CA VAL A 21 0.94 1.72 -5.94
C VAL A 21 0.63 0.25 -5.74
N PHE A 22 -0.64 -0.11 -5.74
CA PHE A 22 -1.05 -1.51 -5.62
C PHE A 22 -0.43 -2.36 -6.73
N ALA A 23 0.24 -3.46 -6.34
CA ALA A 23 0.83 -4.40 -7.29
C ALA A 23 0.01 -5.70 -7.36
N SER A 24 -0.27 -6.32 -6.21
CA SER A 24 -1.08 -7.55 -6.17
C SER A 24 -1.70 -7.79 -4.79
N PHE A 25 -2.78 -8.56 -4.79
CA PHE A 25 -3.38 -9.14 -3.59
C PHE A 25 -3.67 -10.61 -3.88
N THR A 26 -3.09 -11.50 -3.09
CA THR A 26 -3.19 -12.95 -3.30
C THR A 26 -3.69 -13.61 -2.03
N ILE A 27 -4.70 -14.46 -2.17
CA ILE A 27 -5.14 -15.38 -1.11
C ILE A 27 -4.46 -16.71 -1.35
N LEU A 28 -3.62 -17.14 -0.41
CA LEU A 28 -2.88 -18.39 -0.48
C LEU A 28 -3.77 -19.60 -0.17
N ALA A 29 -3.27 -20.81 -0.41
CA ALA A 29 -4.01 -22.06 -0.16
C ALA A 29 -4.37 -22.27 1.33
N ASN A 30 -3.52 -21.79 2.24
CA ASN A 30 -3.80 -21.75 3.68
C ASN A 30 -4.74 -20.61 4.09
N ARG A 31 -5.25 -19.85 3.10
CA ARG A 31 -6.12 -18.68 3.24
C ARG A 31 -5.45 -17.48 3.92
N GLU A 32 -4.13 -17.47 4.03
CA GLU A 32 -3.38 -16.24 4.34
C GLU A 32 -3.49 -15.26 3.17
N MET A 33 -3.43 -13.97 3.47
CA MET A 33 -3.53 -12.90 2.50
C MET A 33 -2.17 -12.25 2.34
N VAL A 34 -1.70 -12.14 1.10
CA VAL A 34 -0.45 -11.48 0.74
C VAL A 34 -0.76 -10.25 -0.11
N GLN A 35 -0.34 -9.09 0.36
CA GLN A 35 -0.44 -7.83 -0.36
C GLN A 35 0.95 -7.38 -0.80
N GLN A 36 1.05 -6.97 -2.05
CA GLN A 36 2.26 -6.37 -2.61
C GLN A 36 1.97 -4.94 -3.07
N THR A 37 2.85 -4.03 -2.68
CA THR A 37 2.74 -2.59 -2.98
C THR A 37 4.08 -2.12 -3.54
N ASN A 38 4.04 -1.46 -4.70
CA ASN A 38 5.17 -0.77 -5.29
C ASN A 38 5.29 0.63 -4.67
N ILE A 39 6.47 0.97 -4.21
CA ILE A 39 6.80 2.32 -3.73
C ILE A 39 7.47 3.08 -4.85
N VAL A 40 6.80 4.13 -5.29
CA VAL A 40 7.24 5.00 -6.38
C VAL A 40 7.58 6.37 -5.81
N TYR A 41 8.76 6.89 -6.12
CA TYR A 41 9.13 8.27 -5.79
C TYR A 41 8.58 9.21 -6.85
N CYS A 42 7.93 10.27 -6.41
CA CYS A 42 7.23 11.19 -7.29
C CYS A 42 7.63 12.64 -7.04
N ASP A 43 7.36 13.50 -8.02
CA ASP A 43 7.38 14.95 -7.83
C ASP A 43 6.10 15.45 -7.14
N ASP A 44 5.96 16.78 -7.00
CA ASP A 44 4.81 17.43 -6.38
C ASP A 44 3.50 17.26 -7.18
N GLN A 45 3.59 16.83 -8.45
CA GLN A 45 2.45 16.52 -9.30
C GLN A 45 2.09 15.04 -9.27
N GLY A 46 2.81 14.22 -8.48
CA GLY A 46 2.59 12.78 -8.39
C GLY A 46 3.19 11.99 -9.55
N VAL A 47 4.02 12.61 -10.41
CA VAL A 47 4.65 11.95 -11.55
C VAL A 47 5.92 11.22 -11.10
N SER A 48 6.10 9.98 -11.55
CA SER A 48 7.26 9.14 -11.22
C SER A 48 8.57 9.81 -11.62
N LEU A 49 9.48 9.99 -10.65
CA LEU A 49 10.81 10.54 -10.89
C LEU A 49 11.66 9.64 -11.80
N LEU A 50 11.42 8.33 -11.74
CA LEU A 50 12.06 7.35 -12.62
C LEU A 50 11.64 7.55 -14.07
N GLU A 51 10.34 7.74 -14.32
CA GLU A 51 9.81 8.00 -15.67
C GLU A 51 10.31 9.33 -16.22
N LYS A 52 10.35 10.38 -15.39
CA LYS A 52 10.92 11.67 -15.78
C LYS A 52 12.40 11.56 -16.15
N ALA A 53 13.20 10.88 -15.34
CA ALA A 53 14.61 10.64 -15.65
C ALA A 53 14.79 9.85 -16.95
N ALA A 54 13.92 8.87 -17.21
CA ALA A 54 13.94 8.08 -18.43
C ALA A 54 13.51 8.86 -19.68
N ALA A 55 12.68 9.90 -19.54
CA ALA A 55 12.21 10.75 -20.64
C ALA A 55 13.06 12.01 -20.88
N ASP A 56 13.90 12.41 -19.92
CA ASP A 56 14.70 13.63 -20.01
C ASP A 56 15.88 13.44 -20.97
N GLU A 57 15.84 14.11 -22.13
CA GLU A 57 16.90 14.05 -23.15
C GLU A 57 18.17 14.83 -22.76
N THR A 58 18.12 15.66 -21.71
CA THR A 58 19.26 16.46 -21.25
C THR A 58 20.21 15.67 -20.36
N LEU A 59 19.76 14.53 -19.82
CA LEU A 59 20.56 13.66 -18.98
C LEU A 59 21.49 12.77 -19.81
N THR A 60 22.75 12.70 -19.39
CA THR A 60 23.69 11.70 -19.90
C THR A 60 23.23 10.29 -19.51
N GLU A 61 23.72 9.28 -20.24
CA GLU A 61 23.41 7.88 -19.94
C GLU A 61 23.83 7.48 -18.51
N GLN A 62 24.98 7.97 -18.05
CA GLN A 62 25.45 7.72 -16.69
C GLN A 62 24.48 8.31 -15.64
N GLN A 63 24.06 9.57 -15.81
CA GLN A 63 23.10 10.20 -14.89
C GLN A 63 21.76 9.46 -14.90
N ARG A 64 21.29 9.01 -16.07
CA ARG A 64 20.05 8.23 -16.18
C ARG A 64 20.14 6.93 -15.40
N GLN A 65 21.27 6.22 -15.47
CA GLN A 65 21.50 4.99 -14.71
C GLN A 65 21.59 5.22 -13.20
N GLU A 66 22.25 6.30 -12.78
CA GLU A 66 22.32 6.72 -11.37
C GLU A 66 20.94 7.03 -10.81
N LEU A 67 20.14 7.84 -11.52
CA LEU A 67 18.76 8.15 -11.14
C LEU A 67 17.85 6.92 -11.18
N ALA A 68 18.06 6.02 -12.14
CA ALA A 68 17.29 4.78 -12.22
C ALA A 68 17.53 3.87 -11.00
N THR A 69 18.75 3.87 -10.48
CA THR A 69 19.10 3.16 -9.24
C THR A 69 18.52 3.87 -8.02
N LEU A 70 18.60 5.20 -7.97
CA LEU A 70 18.13 5.99 -6.83
C LEU A 70 16.60 5.93 -6.67
N TYR A 71 15.87 6.07 -7.77
CA TYR A 71 14.41 6.08 -7.81
C TYR A 71 13.80 4.74 -8.21
N GLN A 72 14.59 3.65 -8.10
CA GLN A 72 14.09 2.31 -8.37
C GLN A 72 12.84 2.02 -7.54
N THR A 73 11.79 1.57 -8.21
CA THR A 73 10.56 1.12 -7.56
C THR A 73 10.88 -0.01 -6.59
N LYS A 74 10.45 0.16 -5.33
CA LYS A 74 10.63 -0.88 -4.30
C LYS A 74 9.34 -1.66 -4.14
N LEU A 75 9.41 -2.98 -4.25
CA LEU A 75 8.28 -3.85 -3.96
C LEU A 75 8.26 -4.21 -2.47
N VAL A 76 7.23 -3.78 -1.76
CA VAL A 76 6.99 -4.18 -0.37
C VAL A 76 5.93 -5.27 -0.34
N THR A 77 6.25 -6.39 0.31
CA THR A 77 5.32 -7.51 0.52
C THR A 77 4.93 -7.60 1.99
N ARG A 78 3.63 -7.76 2.26
CA ARG A 78 3.05 -7.95 3.59
C ARG A 78 2.12 -9.16 3.57
N THR A 79 2.14 -9.92 4.65
CA THR A 79 1.32 -11.11 4.85
C THR A 79 0.54 -10.98 6.16
N THR A 80 -0.65 -11.57 6.22
CA THR A 80 -1.41 -11.71 7.47
C THR A 80 -0.80 -12.73 8.42
N GLU A 81 0.11 -13.58 7.93
CA GLU A 81 0.77 -14.60 8.74
C GLU A 81 1.64 -13.95 9.82
N GLY A 82 1.37 -14.29 11.08
CA GLY A 82 2.06 -13.72 12.24
C GLY A 82 1.76 -12.24 12.52
N ALA A 83 0.82 -11.63 11.80
CA ALA A 83 0.39 -10.24 12.02
C ALA A 83 -0.80 -10.17 12.98
N PHE A 84 -0.81 -9.14 13.82
CA PHE A 84 -1.86 -8.89 14.82
C PHE A 84 -2.40 -7.47 14.69
N VAL A 85 -3.69 -7.29 14.98
CA VAL A 85 -4.40 -6.00 14.95
C VAL A 85 -5.28 -5.84 16.19
N ASP A 86 -5.64 -4.61 16.52
CA ASP A 86 -6.68 -4.32 17.50
C ASP A 86 -8.09 -4.44 16.89
N ALA A 87 -9.13 -4.16 17.69
CA ALA A 87 -10.53 -4.21 17.26
C ALA A 87 -10.88 -3.18 16.16
N THR A 88 -10.05 -2.16 15.94
CA THR A 88 -10.21 -1.17 14.87
C THR A 88 -9.47 -1.57 13.59
N GLY A 89 -8.72 -2.68 13.63
CA GLY A 89 -7.90 -3.16 12.54
C GLY A 89 -6.57 -2.41 12.41
N GLN A 90 -6.12 -1.72 13.46
CA GLN A 90 -4.78 -1.14 13.52
C GLN A 90 -3.79 -2.22 13.94
N VAL A 91 -2.64 -2.30 13.27
CA VAL A 91 -1.65 -3.33 13.57
C VAL A 91 -1.00 -3.04 14.93
N VAL A 92 -0.93 -4.07 15.77
CA VAL A 92 -0.37 -4.02 17.13
C VAL A 92 0.63 -5.16 17.34
N ALA A 93 1.44 -5.06 18.39
CA ALA A 93 2.29 -6.16 18.80
C ALA A 93 1.46 -7.37 19.26
N ALA A 94 2.01 -8.58 19.11
CA ALA A 94 1.29 -9.82 19.44
C ALA A 94 0.92 -9.92 20.94
N ASP A 95 1.67 -9.23 21.80
CA ASP A 95 1.49 -9.17 23.25
C ASP A 95 0.67 -7.95 23.71
N ALA A 96 0.21 -7.10 22.79
CA ALA A 96 -0.64 -5.97 23.12
C ALA A 96 -2.01 -6.45 23.65
N GLU A 97 -2.55 -5.73 24.64
CA GLU A 97 -3.89 -6.01 25.15
C GLU A 97 -4.93 -5.85 24.02
N GLY A 98 -5.77 -6.87 23.82
CA GLY A 98 -6.76 -6.88 22.74
C GLY A 98 -6.20 -7.18 21.35
N ALA A 99 -4.96 -7.69 21.23
CA ALA A 99 -4.41 -8.15 19.97
C ALA A 99 -5.19 -9.36 19.40
N ILE A 100 -5.60 -9.24 18.15
CA ILE A 100 -6.35 -10.24 17.38
C ILE A 100 -5.51 -10.59 16.15
N PRO A 101 -5.33 -11.87 15.78
CA PRO A 101 -4.68 -12.24 14.53
C PRO A 101 -5.33 -11.51 13.33
N GLN A 102 -4.52 -10.88 12.49
CA GLN A 102 -5.03 -10.02 11.40
C GLN A 102 -5.93 -10.79 10.43
N LEU A 103 -5.60 -12.05 10.14
CA LEU A 103 -6.45 -12.93 9.34
C LEU A 103 -7.84 -13.15 9.97
N GLN A 104 -7.90 -13.28 11.29
CA GLN A 104 -9.18 -13.44 12.00
C GLN A 104 -10.00 -12.15 11.93
N PHE A 105 -9.36 -10.99 12.10
CA PHE A 105 -10.00 -9.70 11.93
C PHE A 105 -10.62 -9.56 10.53
N PHE A 106 -9.87 -9.81 9.46
CA PHE A 106 -10.42 -9.74 8.09
C PHE A 106 -11.57 -10.71 7.85
N ARG A 107 -11.51 -11.92 8.44
CA ARG A 107 -12.62 -12.91 8.33
C ARG A 107 -13.87 -12.51 9.12
N SER A 108 -13.72 -11.66 10.14
CA SER A 108 -14.87 -11.14 10.90
C SER A 108 -15.55 -9.94 10.26
N LEU A 109 -14.90 -9.29 9.28
CA LEU A 109 -15.51 -8.16 8.57
C LEU A 109 -16.67 -8.64 7.70
N THR A 110 -17.84 -8.09 7.96
CA THR A 110 -19.01 -8.25 7.11
C THR A 110 -18.95 -7.27 5.93
N PHE A 111 -19.64 -7.59 4.84
CA PHE A 111 -19.72 -6.69 3.69
C PHE A 111 -20.33 -5.33 4.07
N ALA A 112 -21.35 -5.32 4.93
CA ALA A 112 -21.94 -4.10 5.46
C ALA A 112 -20.94 -3.22 6.23
N GLN A 113 -20.02 -3.82 7.00
CA GLN A 113 -18.95 -3.08 7.67
C GLN A 113 -17.93 -2.52 6.67
N VAL A 114 -17.54 -3.29 5.66
CA VAL A 114 -16.63 -2.81 4.59
C VAL A 114 -17.25 -1.62 3.87
N MET A 115 -18.53 -1.70 3.52
CA MET A 115 -19.27 -0.58 2.92
C MET A 115 -19.29 0.65 3.83
N ALA A 116 -19.63 0.49 5.11
CA ALA A 116 -19.65 1.58 6.06
C ALA A 116 -18.27 2.24 6.23
N MET A 117 -17.19 1.45 6.25
CA MET A 117 -15.82 1.96 6.31
C MET A 117 -15.41 2.73 5.05
N ALA A 118 -15.88 2.28 3.88
CA ALA A 118 -15.56 2.87 2.58
C ALA A 118 -16.52 4.00 2.16
N GLY A 119 -17.58 4.26 2.92
CA GLY A 119 -18.64 5.21 2.55
C GLY A 119 -19.48 4.75 1.35
N LEU A 120 -19.59 3.43 1.14
CA LEU A 120 -20.32 2.81 0.05
C LEU A 120 -21.76 2.46 0.46
N THR A 121 -22.60 2.31 -0.54
CA THR A 121 -24.01 1.95 -0.51
C THR A 121 -24.24 0.59 -1.20
N GLU A 122 -25.44 0.04 -1.08
CA GLU A 122 -25.76 -1.27 -1.70
C GLU A 122 -25.77 -1.23 -3.24
N GLU A 123 -25.78 -0.03 -3.82
CA GLU A 123 -25.68 0.19 -5.27
C GLU A 123 -24.24 0.16 -5.78
N ASP A 124 -23.25 0.34 -4.89
CA ASP A 124 -21.84 0.33 -5.24
C ASP A 124 -21.32 -1.08 -5.48
N SER A 125 -20.27 -1.20 -6.30
CA SER A 125 -19.75 -2.51 -6.65
C SER A 125 -18.93 -3.13 -5.51
N PHE A 126 -18.96 -4.46 -5.42
CA PHE A 126 -18.06 -5.20 -4.52
C PHE A 126 -16.59 -4.84 -4.76
N ALA A 127 -16.21 -4.57 -6.02
CA ALA A 127 -14.84 -4.21 -6.38
C ALA A 127 -14.42 -2.90 -5.71
N ASP A 128 -15.31 -1.90 -5.62
CA ASP A 128 -15.03 -0.63 -4.96
C ASP A 128 -14.76 -0.83 -3.47
N GLY A 129 -15.53 -1.70 -2.81
CA GLY A 129 -15.29 -2.08 -1.41
C GLY A 129 -13.94 -2.75 -1.21
N LEU A 130 -13.57 -3.67 -2.11
CA LEU A 130 -12.25 -4.30 -2.08
C LEU A 130 -11.12 -3.29 -2.31
N TYR A 131 -11.29 -2.36 -3.25
CA TYR A 131 -10.28 -1.34 -3.57
C TYR A 131 -10.09 -0.35 -2.41
N ALA A 132 -11.18 0.04 -1.73
CA ALA A 132 -11.12 0.85 -0.53
C ALA A 132 -10.35 0.12 0.60
N LEU A 133 -10.61 -1.17 0.80
CA LEU A 133 -9.90 -1.98 1.79
C LEU A 133 -8.40 -2.06 1.50
N ILE A 134 -8.02 -2.32 0.24
CA ILE A 134 -6.61 -2.36 -0.19
C ILE A 134 -5.93 -0.99 0.05
N SER A 135 -6.59 0.11 -0.28
CA SER A 135 -6.06 1.47 -0.11
C SER A 135 -5.85 1.82 1.37
N ALA A 136 -6.80 1.43 2.23
CA ALA A 136 -6.70 1.60 3.67
C ALA A 136 -5.51 0.80 4.24
N GLU A 137 -5.29 -0.42 3.78
CA GLU A 137 -4.15 -1.23 4.22
C GLU A 137 -2.81 -0.63 3.78
N ILE A 138 -2.70 -0.06 2.56
CA ILE A 138 -1.47 0.67 2.15
C ILE A 138 -1.18 1.80 3.14
N SER A 139 -2.19 2.60 3.48
CA SER A 139 -2.05 3.72 4.43
C SER A 139 -1.62 3.25 5.82
N LYS A 140 -2.19 2.14 6.31
CA LYS A 140 -1.79 1.54 7.61
C LYS A 140 -0.38 0.97 7.58
N ILE A 141 0.08 0.40 6.46
CA ILE A 141 1.48 -0.07 6.33
C ILE A 141 2.43 1.11 6.37
N ASP A 142 2.11 2.19 5.66
CA ASP A 142 2.93 3.40 5.64
C ASP A 142 3.06 4.06 7.02
N GLY A 143 1.96 4.25 7.74
CA GLY A 143 1.96 4.88 9.07
C GLY A 143 2.85 4.19 10.12
N ARG A 144 3.36 2.99 9.82
CA ARG A 144 4.30 2.21 10.64
C ARG A 144 5.78 2.39 10.26
N GLY A 145 6.09 3.25 9.27
CA GLY A 145 7.40 3.26 8.62
C GLY A 145 7.67 1.96 7.85
N GLY A 146 6.61 1.21 7.53
CA GLY A 146 6.70 -0.08 6.86
C GLY A 146 6.90 0.02 5.35
N LEU A 147 6.87 1.23 4.78
CA LEU A 147 7.08 1.52 3.36
C LEU A 147 8.25 2.51 3.17
#